data_AF-A0A1R1S6Q3-F1
#
_entry.id   AF-A0A1R1S6Q3-F1
#
_cell.length_a   1.000
_cell.length_b   1.000
_cell.length_c   1.000
_cell.angle_alpha   90.00
_cell.angle_beta   90.00
_cell.angle_gamma   90.00
#
_symmetry.space_group_name_H-M   'P 1'
#
loop_
_entity.id
_entity.type
_entity.pdbx_description
1 polymer ?
#
loop_
_entity_poly.entity_id
_entity_poly.type
_entity_poly.pdbx_seq_one_letter_code
_entity_poly.pdbx_strand_id
1 'polypeptide(L)'
;GVPAVGQMWGSAAVLRLDRQDLHGPPLPGYARLMRRYGVDPAREPDLWLDPCPPSLALPAPVRRTPVRFAAAPERTAPARRDGESPGAVSRIRLAWDDADGPPEAVRAALRQVEAQGVQVVAGPGAAWPQLRPPEGCRAVVHQGGGAAVVAAAAAGVPQLVVAPRPEQQLNGARLALAGAGRLLTADTSAAHVLAALSELLERPSYTAAARGLRAEILALPGPEETVARLTNPDHPGRADPPPATPPPPATPPRPATPPAPSPYRGAAPC
;
A
#
# COMPACT_ATOMS: atom_id res chain seq x y z
N GLY A 1 24.21 -1.06 -15.34
CA GLY A 1 23.70 -0.03 -14.40
C GLY A 1 23.09 -0.68 -13.18
N VAL A 2 22.53 0.12 -12.25
CA VAL A 2 21.60 -0.37 -11.22
C VAL A 2 20.21 -0.47 -11.86
N PRO A 3 19.49 -1.61 -11.78
CA PRO A 3 18.18 -1.74 -12.39
C PRO A 3 17.16 -0.80 -11.75
N ALA A 4 16.23 -0.27 -12.53
CA ALA A 4 15.06 0.44 -12.02
C ALA A 4 14.10 -0.60 -11.42
N VAL A 5 13.89 -0.54 -10.10
CA VAL A 5 13.04 -1.49 -9.37
C VAL A 5 11.76 -0.82 -8.91
N GLY A 6 10.62 -1.39 -9.27
CA GLY A 6 9.30 -1.00 -8.77
C GLY A 6 8.85 -1.94 -7.65
N GLN A 7 7.97 -1.48 -6.78
CA GLN A 7 7.30 -2.32 -5.80
C GLN A 7 5.81 -2.40 -6.11
N MET A 8 5.23 -3.59 -5.98
CA MET A 8 3.81 -3.83 -6.13
C MET A 8 3.24 -4.57 -4.92
N TRP A 9 1.92 -4.75 -4.92
CA TRP A 9 1.17 -5.47 -3.88
C TRP A 9 0.14 -6.39 -4.53
N GLY A 10 0.57 -7.16 -5.53
CA GLY A 10 -0.33 -7.98 -6.36
C GLY A 10 -1.28 -7.23 -7.30
N SER A 11 -1.45 -5.89 -7.16
CA SER A 11 -2.45 -5.11 -7.93
C SER A 11 -1.91 -3.97 -8.79
N ALA A 12 -0.78 -3.35 -8.42
CA ALA A 12 -0.31 -2.07 -8.99
C ALA A 12 -0.11 -2.09 -10.53
N ALA A 13 0.17 -3.25 -11.12
CA ALA A 13 0.39 -3.38 -12.56
C ALA A 13 -0.90 -3.61 -13.38
N VAL A 14 -2.01 -3.98 -12.75
CA VAL A 14 -3.22 -4.44 -13.47
C VAL A 14 -4.07 -3.28 -13.99
N LEU A 15 -4.07 -2.14 -13.31
CA LEU A 15 -5.00 -1.05 -13.63
C LEU A 15 -4.46 -0.01 -14.62
N ARG A 16 -3.13 0.05 -14.82
CA ARG A 16 -2.44 0.94 -15.78
C ARG A 16 -3.08 2.34 -15.91
N LEU A 17 -3.42 2.96 -14.78
CA LEU A 17 -4.13 4.25 -14.73
C LEU A 17 -3.31 5.41 -15.32
N ASP A 18 -2.02 5.18 -15.54
CA ASP A 18 -1.07 6.06 -16.23
C ASP A 18 -1.17 5.99 -17.77
N ARG A 19 -1.88 5.01 -18.33
CA ARG A 19 -2.00 4.76 -19.77
C ARG A 19 -3.43 4.93 -20.30
N GLN A 20 -3.55 5.13 -21.61
CA GLN A 20 -4.84 5.21 -22.30
C GLN A 20 -5.57 3.86 -22.34
N ASP A 21 -4.82 2.76 -22.37
CA ASP A 21 -5.28 1.39 -22.24
C ASP A 21 -4.14 0.52 -21.66
N LEU A 22 -4.36 -0.77 -21.44
CA LEU A 22 -3.38 -1.68 -20.80
C LEU A 22 -2.01 -1.73 -21.50
N HIS A 23 -1.97 -1.49 -22.81
CA HIS A 23 -0.75 -1.55 -23.63
C HIS A 23 -0.47 -0.26 -24.41
N GLY A 24 -1.38 0.70 -24.36
CA GLY A 24 -1.35 1.94 -25.12
C GLY A 24 -0.35 2.96 -24.60
N PRO A 25 -0.24 4.13 -25.22
CA PRO A 25 0.67 5.17 -24.76
C PRO A 25 0.25 5.72 -23.39
N PRO A 26 1.17 6.38 -22.65
CA PRO A 26 0.81 7.10 -21.44
C PRO A 26 -0.26 8.15 -21.71
N LEU A 27 -1.09 8.44 -20.70
CA LEU A 27 -2.10 9.49 -20.77
C LEU A 27 -1.44 10.83 -21.14
N PRO A 28 -2.05 11.67 -22.02
CA PRO A 28 -1.42 12.91 -22.47
C PRO A 28 -1.03 13.85 -21.31
N GLY A 29 -1.86 13.93 -20.27
CA GLY A 29 -1.58 14.71 -19.06
C GLY A 29 -0.39 14.17 -18.28
N TYR A 30 -0.34 12.86 -18.06
CA TYR A 30 0.78 12.17 -17.40
C TYR A 30 2.09 12.36 -18.19
N ALA A 31 2.04 12.15 -19.51
CA ALA A 31 3.19 12.32 -20.38
C ALA A 31 3.75 13.75 -20.34
N ARG A 32 2.87 14.76 -20.32
CA ARG A 32 3.26 16.17 -20.19
C ARG A 32 3.92 16.46 -18.84
N LEU A 33 3.37 15.89 -17.76
CA LEU A 33 3.92 16.04 -16.41
C LEU A 33 5.33 15.46 -16.31
N MET A 34 5.55 14.24 -16.79
CA MET A 34 6.88 13.59 -16.74
C MET A 34 7.92 14.34 -17.56
N ARG A 35 7.57 14.72 -18.80
CA ARG A 35 8.47 15.48 -19.68
C ARG A 35 8.84 16.85 -19.12
N ARG A 36 7.94 17.51 -18.39
CA ARG A 36 8.23 18.77 -17.69
C ARG A 36 9.41 18.65 -16.72
N TYR A 37 9.62 17.46 -16.15
CA TYR A 37 10.74 17.16 -15.24
C TYR A 37 11.87 16.37 -15.91
N GLY A 38 11.88 16.27 -17.25
CA GLY A 38 12.92 15.55 -18.00
C GLY A 38 12.87 14.03 -17.88
N VAL A 39 11.74 13.46 -17.42
CA VAL A 39 11.54 12.02 -17.27
C VAL A 39 10.83 11.47 -18.52
N ASP A 40 11.32 10.35 -19.05
CA ASP A 40 10.63 9.61 -20.10
C ASP A 40 9.35 8.95 -19.52
N PRO A 41 8.14 9.35 -19.95
CA PRO A 41 6.90 8.77 -19.45
C PRO A 41 6.68 7.32 -19.88
N ALA A 42 7.48 6.78 -20.80
CA ALA A 42 7.43 5.37 -21.20
C ALA A 42 8.38 4.48 -20.37
N ARG A 43 9.22 5.06 -19.50
CA ARG A 43 10.19 4.31 -18.70
C ARG A 43 9.47 3.47 -17.63
N GLU A 44 9.46 2.16 -17.84
CA GLU A 44 9.00 1.18 -16.85
C GLU A 44 10.14 0.72 -15.95
N PRO A 45 9.83 0.21 -14.74
CA PRO A 45 10.79 -0.58 -13.97
C PRO A 45 11.29 -1.80 -14.75
N ASP A 46 12.58 -2.08 -14.65
CA ASP A 46 13.20 -3.27 -15.26
C ASP A 46 12.75 -4.55 -14.54
N LEU A 47 12.35 -4.45 -13.26
CA LEU A 47 11.73 -5.53 -12.49
C LEU A 47 10.81 -5.00 -11.38
N TRP A 48 9.88 -5.85 -10.93
CA TRP A 48 8.95 -5.55 -9.84
C TRP A 48 9.20 -6.46 -8.64
N LEU A 49 9.29 -5.89 -7.44
CA LEU A 49 9.25 -6.60 -6.18
C LEU A 49 7.78 -6.79 -5.75
N ASP A 50 7.39 -8.03 -5.49
CA ASP A 50 6.02 -8.37 -5.10
C ASP A 50 6.00 -9.17 -3.79
N PRO A 51 5.49 -8.59 -2.69
CA PRO A 51 5.29 -9.28 -1.42
C PRO A 51 3.91 -9.92 -1.28
N CYS A 52 3.11 -9.91 -2.35
CA CYS A 52 1.79 -10.53 -2.35
C CYS A 52 1.91 -12.07 -2.26
N PRO A 53 1.15 -12.73 -1.36
CA PRO A 53 1.07 -14.20 -1.36
C PRO A 53 0.51 -14.70 -2.71
N PRO A 54 1.01 -15.85 -3.23
CA PRO A 54 0.54 -16.42 -4.50
C PRO A 54 -0.98 -16.55 -4.61
N SER A 55 -1.68 -16.90 -3.53
CA SER A 55 -3.14 -17.04 -3.53
C SER A 55 -3.89 -15.71 -3.76
N LEU A 56 -3.27 -14.57 -3.45
CA LEU A 56 -3.85 -13.24 -3.70
C LEU A 56 -3.34 -12.60 -4.99
N ALA A 57 -2.16 -13.02 -5.48
CA ALA A 57 -1.52 -12.43 -6.64
C ALA A 57 -2.39 -12.53 -7.91
N LEU A 58 -2.51 -11.44 -8.66
CA LEU A 58 -3.17 -11.45 -9.96
C LEU A 58 -2.19 -11.83 -11.08
N PRO A 59 -2.66 -12.43 -12.19
CA PRO A 59 -1.86 -12.51 -13.41
C PRO A 59 -1.44 -11.10 -13.86
N ALA A 60 -0.19 -10.96 -14.27
CA ALA A 60 0.35 -9.70 -14.76
C ALA A 60 1.39 -9.99 -15.85
N PRO A 61 1.46 -9.16 -16.92
CA PRO A 61 2.40 -9.35 -18.01
C PRO A 61 3.83 -8.93 -17.66
N VAL A 62 4.05 -8.37 -16.47
CA VAL A 62 5.36 -7.91 -15.99
C VAL A 62 6.11 -8.99 -15.22
N ARG A 63 7.44 -8.99 -15.34
CA ARG A 63 8.31 -9.85 -14.53
C ARG A 63 8.26 -9.41 -13.07
N ARG A 64 7.87 -10.33 -12.21
CA ARG A 64 7.77 -10.14 -10.75
C ARG A 64 8.81 -10.99 -10.04
N THR A 65 9.46 -10.40 -9.06
CA THR A 65 10.37 -11.04 -8.13
C THR A 65 9.67 -11.12 -6.79
N PRO A 66 9.22 -12.32 -6.38
CA PRO A 66 8.59 -12.50 -5.08
C PRO A 66 9.57 -12.15 -3.97
N VAL A 67 9.12 -11.40 -2.98
CA VAL A 67 9.91 -11.00 -1.81
C VAL A 67 9.06 -11.09 -0.55
N ARG A 68 9.60 -11.65 0.53
CA ARG A 68 8.88 -11.73 1.79
C ARG A 68 8.61 -10.34 2.36
N PHE A 69 7.35 -10.09 2.71
CA PHE A 69 6.98 -8.90 3.46
C PHE A 69 7.69 -8.86 4.81
N ALA A 70 8.33 -7.73 5.13
CA ALA A 70 9.12 -7.56 6.34
C ALA A 70 8.78 -6.26 7.07
N ALA A 71 7.58 -6.13 7.64
CA ALA A 71 7.28 -4.99 8.52
C ALA A 71 8.29 -4.92 9.67
N ALA A 72 8.66 -3.71 10.12
CA ALA A 72 9.47 -3.61 11.33
C ALA A 72 8.71 -4.27 12.49
N PRO A 73 9.43 -4.88 13.44
CA PRO A 73 8.80 -5.28 14.70
C PRO A 73 8.08 -4.06 15.26
N GLU A 74 6.89 -4.29 15.83
CA GLU A 74 6.27 -3.33 16.74
C GLU A 74 7.39 -2.96 17.72
N ARG A 75 7.82 -1.69 17.77
CA ARG A 75 8.81 -1.24 18.75
C ARG A 75 8.32 -1.79 20.07
N THR A 76 9.06 -2.73 20.64
CA THR A 76 8.67 -3.53 21.80
C THR A 76 7.75 -2.72 22.68
N ALA A 77 6.47 -3.08 22.71
CA ALA A 77 5.62 -2.65 23.80
C ALA A 77 6.40 -2.93 25.09
N PRO A 78 6.39 -2.02 26.07
CA PRO A 78 7.17 -2.20 27.29
C PRO A 78 6.94 -3.61 27.82
N ALA A 79 8.03 -4.32 28.13
CA ALA A 79 7.99 -5.70 28.57
C ALA A 79 6.86 -5.87 29.59
N ARG A 80 5.95 -6.81 29.33
CA ARG A 80 4.85 -7.16 30.21
C ARG A 80 5.38 -7.30 31.63
N ARG A 81 4.73 -6.66 32.60
CA ARG A 81 5.00 -6.94 34.01
C ARG A 81 4.47 -8.34 34.31
N ASP A 82 5.32 -9.18 34.87
CA ASP A 82 4.93 -10.50 35.39
C ASP A 82 3.75 -10.32 36.36
N GLY A 83 2.61 -10.96 36.06
CA GLY A 83 1.39 -10.90 36.88
C GLY A 83 0.16 -10.32 36.20
N GLU A 84 0.28 -9.71 35.01
CA GLU A 84 -0.89 -9.32 34.22
C GLU A 84 -1.46 -10.56 33.51
N SER A 85 -2.46 -11.19 34.13
CA SER A 85 -3.21 -12.26 33.47
C SER A 85 -3.72 -11.73 32.12
N PRO A 86 -3.53 -12.43 31.00
CA PRO A 86 -4.11 -12.02 29.74
C PRO A 86 -5.62 -12.17 29.87
N GLY A 87 -6.30 -11.11 30.31
CA GLY A 87 -7.67 -10.90 29.86
C GLY A 87 -7.59 -10.98 28.35
N ALA A 88 -8.18 -12.02 27.76
CA ALA A 88 -8.17 -12.29 26.33
C ALA A 88 -9.05 -11.23 25.63
N VAL A 89 -8.66 -9.97 25.70
CA VAL A 89 -9.37 -8.87 25.07
C VAL A 89 -9.21 -9.09 23.58
N SER A 90 -10.31 -9.51 22.94
CA SER A 90 -10.35 -9.62 21.48
C SER A 90 -10.02 -8.24 20.92
N ARG A 91 -9.03 -8.17 20.03
CA ARG A 91 -8.55 -6.92 19.47
C ARG A 91 -8.86 -6.83 17.98
N ILE A 92 -9.44 -5.73 17.55
CA ILE A 92 -9.64 -5.40 16.13
C ILE A 92 -8.71 -4.26 15.76
N ARG A 93 -7.98 -4.42 14.65
CA ARG A 93 -7.15 -3.36 14.08
C ARG A 93 -7.99 -2.54 13.10
N LEU A 94 -8.08 -1.23 13.32
CA LEU A 94 -8.56 -0.29 12.29
C LEU A 94 -7.35 0.32 11.59
N ALA A 95 -7.28 0.15 10.27
CA ALA A 95 -6.20 0.62 9.41
C ALA A 95 -6.80 1.47 8.29
N TRP A 96 -6.65 2.80 8.39
CA TRP A 96 -7.23 3.74 7.40
C TRP A 96 -6.27 4.86 7.04
N ASP A 97 -6.16 5.19 5.74
CA ASP A 97 -5.20 6.19 5.24
C ASP A 97 -5.84 7.41 4.59
N ASP A 98 -7.10 7.32 4.18
CA ASP A 98 -7.80 8.47 3.61
C ASP A 98 -7.96 9.54 4.71
N ALA A 99 -7.75 10.81 4.37
CA ALA A 99 -7.76 11.92 5.32
C ALA A 99 -9.10 12.04 6.08
N ASP A 100 -10.20 11.68 5.42
CA ASP A 100 -11.56 11.69 5.98
C ASP A 100 -11.84 10.48 6.90
N GLY A 101 -10.90 9.53 6.98
CA GLY A 101 -11.01 8.31 7.76
C GLY A 101 -12.02 7.30 7.20
N PRO A 102 -12.39 6.28 7.99
CA PRO A 102 -13.35 5.26 7.57
C PRO A 102 -14.77 5.80 7.44
N PRO A 103 -15.61 5.27 6.54
CA PRO A 103 -17.02 5.65 6.42
C PRO A 103 -17.77 5.63 7.77
N GLU A 104 -18.81 6.46 7.92
CA GLU A 104 -19.56 6.53 9.18
C GLU A 104 -20.14 5.18 9.61
N ALA A 105 -20.58 4.36 8.65
CA ALA A 105 -21.03 3.00 8.91
C ALA A 105 -19.98 2.14 9.61
N VAL A 106 -18.71 2.25 9.21
CA VAL A 106 -17.58 1.54 9.84
C VAL A 106 -17.32 2.09 11.24
N ARG A 107 -17.31 3.42 11.40
CA ARG A 107 -17.13 4.05 12.71
C ARG A 107 -18.22 3.66 13.69
N ALA A 108 -19.48 3.68 13.26
CA ALA A 108 -20.63 3.29 14.07
C ALA A 108 -20.56 1.82 14.50
N ALA A 109 -20.22 0.92 13.58
CA ALA A 109 -20.04 -0.50 13.89
C ALA A 109 -18.90 -0.73 14.90
N LEU A 110 -17.75 -0.06 14.73
CA LEU A 110 -16.62 -0.21 15.66
C LEU A 110 -16.95 0.32 17.06
N ARG A 111 -17.67 1.46 17.18
CA ARG A 111 -18.16 1.95 18.49
C ARG A 111 -19.06 0.93 19.19
N GLN A 112 -19.91 0.23 18.44
CA GLN A 112 -20.78 -0.80 18.99
C GLN A 112 -19.98 -2.04 19.44
N VAL A 113 -18.94 -2.42 18.69
CA VAL A 113 -18.04 -3.51 19.05
C VAL A 113 -17.22 -3.16 20.30
N GLU A 114 -16.77 -1.92 20.44
CA GLU A 114 -16.12 -1.42 21.67
C GLU A 114 -17.05 -1.47 22.89
N ALA A 115 -18.32 -1.10 22.71
CA ALA A 115 -19.33 -1.20 23.77
C ALA A 115 -19.59 -2.64 24.24
N GLN A 116 -19.22 -3.64 23.43
CA GLN A 116 -19.29 -5.07 23.76
C GLN A 116 -17.98 -5.60 24.40
N GLY A 117 -17.01 -4.73 24.67
CA GLY A 117 -15.74 -5.08 25.35
C GLY A 117 -14.61 -5.53 24.42
N VAL A 118 -14.76 -5.39 23.10
CA VAL A 118 -13.68 -5.66 22.13
C VAL A 118 -12.82 -4.41 21.98
N GLN A 119 -11.50 -4.55 22.09
CA GLN A 119 -10.60 -3.41 21.93
C GLN A 119 -10.39 -3.09 20.45
N VAL A 120 -10.73 -1.87 20.02
CA VAL A 120 -10.38 -1.37 18.69
C VAL A 120 -9.09 -0.56 18.78
N VAL A 121 -8.08 -0.93 17.99
CA VAL A 121 -6.79 -0.25 17.95
C VAL A 121 -6.62 0.42 16.59
N ALA A 122 -6.79 1.74 16.57
CA ALA A 122 -6.58 2.56 15.38
C ALA A 122 -5.09 2.73 15.07
N GLY A 123 -4.78 2.92 13.80
CA GLY A 123 -3.47 3.38 13.35
C GLY A 123 -3.36 3.35 11.84
N PRO A 124 -2.17 3.63 11.31
CA PRO A 124 -2.03 3.84 9.87
C PRO A 124 -2.35 2.57 9.08
N GLY A 125 -2.99 2.73 7.93
CA GLY A 125 -3.24 1.64 6.97
C GLY A 125 -2.07 1.36 6.02
N ALA A 126 -1.23 2.37 5.76
CA ALA A 126 -0.13 2.31 4.80
C ALA A 126 1.19 2.91 5.34
N ALA A 127 1.23 3.49 6.55
CA ALA A 127 2.46 4.08 7.07
C ALA A 127 3.44 2.99 7.54
N TRP A 128 4.38 2.65 6.67
CA TRP A 128 5.57 1.89 7.04
C TRP A 128 6.37 2.64 8.12
N PRO A 129 6.88 1.95 9.15
CA PRO A 129 6.87 0.50 9.34
C PRO A 129 5.69 -0.06 10.16
N GLN A 130 4.72 0.76 10.59
CA GLN A 130 3.69 0.40 11.57
C GLN A 130 2.49 -0.37 10.99
N LEU A 131 2.73 -1.16 9.94
CA LEU A 131 1.69 -1.90 9.22
C LEU A 131 1.23 -3.17 9.95
N ARG A 132 2.06 -3.70 10.86
CA ARG A 132 1.79 -4.98 11.53
C ARG A 132 0.63 -4.81 12.52
N PRO A 133 -0.42 -5.64 12.44
CA PRO A 133 -1.43 -5.71 13.49
C PRO A 133 -0.78 -6.08 14.84
N PRO A 134 -1.22 -5.46 15.94
CA PRO A 134 -0.69 -5.75 17.27
C PRO A 134 -0.99 -7.20 17.67
N GLU A 135 -0.23 -7.74 18.64
CA GLU A 135 -0.45 -9.09 19.14
C GLU A 135 -1.88 -9.32 19.64
N GLY A 136 -2.41 -10.53 19.46
CA GLY A 136 -3.79 -10.87 19.84
C GLY A 136 -4.89 -10.27 18.95
N CYS A 137 -4.53 -9.56 17.88
CA CYS A 137 -5.50 -9.07 16.91
C CYS A 137 -6.20 -10.23 16.18
N ARG A 138 -7.54 -10.19 16.16
CA ARG A 138 -8.40 -11.24 15.58
C ARG A 138 -9.03 -10.85 14.24
N ALA A 139 -9.09 -9.56 13.94
CA ALA A 139 -9.55 -9.05 12.65
C ALA A 139 -8.92 -7.69 12.33
N VAL A 140 -8.71 -7.40 11.05
CA VAL A 140 -8.29 -6.07 10.56
C VAL A 140 -9.39 -5.47 9.68
N VAL A 141 -9.76 -4.21 9.94
CA VAL A 141 -10.71 -3.44 9.12
C VAL A 141 -9.94 -2.35 8.36
N HIS A 142 -10.06 -2.31 7.04
CA HIS A 142 -9.34 -1.33 6.20
C HIS A 142 -10.00 -1.05 4.86
N GLN A 143 -9.59 0.03 4.17
CA GLN A 143 -10.14 0.39 2.86
C GLN A 143 -9.71 -0.54 1.71
N GLY A 144 -8.69 -1.39 1.88
CA GLY A 144 -8.24 -2.33 0.84
C GLY A 144 -6.95 -1.93 0.13
N GLY A 145 -6.16 -1.03 0.72
CA GLY A 145 -4.82 -0.72 0.23
C GLY A 145 -3.92 -1.95 0.25
N GLY A 146 -3.12 -2.15 -0.80
CA GLY A 146 -2.29 -3.37 -0.95
C GLY A 146 -1.32 -3.61 0.20
N ALA A 147 -0.74 -2.54 0.76
CA ALA A 147 0.13 -2.62 1.93
C ALA A 147 -0.61 -3.16 3.18
N ALA A 148 -1.83 -2.67 3.44
CA ALA A 148 -2.67 -3.15 4.55
C ALA A 148 -3.02 -4.63 4.38
N VAL A 149 -3.41 -5.02 3.15
CA VAL A 149 -3.79 -6.41 2.81
C VAL A 149 -2.63 -7.37 3.07
N VAL A 150 -1.44 -7.04 2.55
CA VAL A 150 -0.25 -7.89 2.73
C VAL A 150 0.21 -7.90 4.19
N ALA A 151 0.13 -6.77 4.90
CA ALA A 151 0.52 -6.73 6.31
C ALA A 151 -0.38 -7.58 7.21
N ALA A 152 -1.70 -7.53 7.01
CA ALA A 152 -2.65 -8.36 7.74
C ALA A 152 -2.52 -9.84 7.35
N ALA A 153 -2.27 -10.15 6.07
CA ALA A 153 -1.97 -11.50 5.61
C ALA A 153 -0.67 -12.04 6.23
N ALA A 154 0.39 -11.24 6.30
CA ALA A 154 1.66 -11.61 6.94
C ALA A 154 1.50 -11.87 8.45
N ALA A 155 0.54 -11.20 9.10
CA ALA A 155 0.17 -11.46 10.49
C ALA A 155 -0.77 -12.66 10.65
N GLY A 156 -1.32 -13.21 9.57
CA GLY A 156 -2.27 -14.33 9.61
C GLY A 156 -3.62 -13.96 10.21
N VAL A 157 -4.05 -12.71 10.02
CA VAL A 157 -5.28 -12.15 10.61
C VAL A 157 -6.36 -12.00 9.53
N PRO A 158 -7.60 -12.47 9.78
CA PRO A 158 -8.74 -12.22 8.91
C PRO A 158 -9.00 -10.73 8.67
N GLN A 159 -9.50 -10.36 7.49
CA GLN A 159 -9.66 -8.94 7.13
C GLN A 159 -11.06 -8.61 6.61
N LEU A 160 -11.58 -7.45 7.03
CA LEU A 160 -12.77 -6.82 6.48
C LEU A 160 -12.35 -5.62 5.64
N VAL A 161 -12.64 -5.71 4.35
CA VAL A 161 -12.37 -4.65 3.38
C VAL A 161 -13.66 -3.88 3.11
N VAL A 162 -13.63 -2.56 3.28
CA VAL A 162 -14.73 -1.68 2.87
C VAL A 162 -14.18 -0.70 1.83
N ALA A 163 -14.41 -1.00 0.55
CA ALA A 163 -13.61 -0.46 -0.55
C ALA A 163 -14.36 0.63 -1.36
N PRO A 164 -13.94 1.91 -1.28
CA PRO A 164 -14.49 2.98 -2.13
C PRO A 164 -13.95 2.99 -3.57
N ARG A 165 -12.80 2.35 -3.84
CA ARG A 165 -12.13 2.46 -5.14
C ARG A 165 -11.93 1.10 -5.84
N PRO A 166 -11.92 1.04 -7.19
CA PRO A 166 -11.81 -0.22 -7.93
C PRO A 166 -10.60 -1.09 -7.58
N GLU A 167 -9.42 -0.49 -7.35
CA GLU A 167 -8.20 -1.21 -6.96
C GLU A 167 -8.35 -1.89 -5.59
N GLN A 168 -9.10 -1.26 -4.70
CA GLN A 168 -9.36 -1.78 -3.36
C GLN A 168 -10.42 -2.87 -3.39
N GLN A 169 -11.44 -2.71 -4.23
CA GLN A 169 -12.47 -3.74 -4.46
C GLN A 169 -11.81 -5.01 -5.01
N LEU A 170 -10.88 -4.87 -5.95
CA LEU A 170 -10.14 -5.99 -6.50
C LEU A 170 -9.34 -6.73 -5.42
N ASN A 171 -8.61 -6.00 -4.57
CA ASN A 171 -7.89 -6.59 -3.45
C ASN A 171 -8.83 -7.33 -2.47
N GLY A 172 -9.94 -6.69 -2.09
CA GLY A 172 -10.93 -7.29 -1.19
C GLY A 172 -11.62 -8.51 -1.80
N ALA A 173 -11.88 -8.51 -3.10
CA ALA A 173 -12.46 -9.64 -3.82
C ALA A 173 -11.49 -10.84 -3.83
N ARG A 174 -10.20 -10.61 -4.07
CA ARG A 174 -9.17 -11.66 -4.00
C ARG A 174 -9.07 -12.26 -2.60
N LEU A 175 -9.11 -11.41 -1.57
CA LEU A 175 -9.10 -11.86 -0.18
C LEU A 175 -10.35 -12.69 0.17
N ALA A 176 -11.53 -12.26 -0.28
CA ALA A 176 -12.77 -12.99 -0.08
C ALA A 176 -12.77 -14.34 -0.81
N LEU A 177 -12.27 -14.39 -2.06
CA LEU A 177 -12.09 -15.63 -2.82
C LEU A 177 -11.12 -16.61 -2.16
N ALA A 178 -10.05 -16.10 -1.53
CA ALA A 178 -9.13 -16.91 -0.74
C ALA A 178 -9.72 -17.37 0.61
N GLY A 179 -10.93 -16.93 0.96
CA GLY A 179 -11.58 -17.26 2.24
C GLY A 179 -10.94 -16.61 3.47
N ALA A 180 -10.04 -15.64 3.29
CA ALA A 180 -9.30 -14.99 4.38
C ALA A 180 -9.91 -13.64 4.80
N GLY A 181 -11.05 -13.27 4.24
CA GLY A 181 -11.70 -12.02 4.57
C GLY A 181 -13.04 -11.81 3.89
N ARG A 182 -13.55 -10.58 4.04
CA ARG A 182 -14.81 -10.13 3.46
C ARG A 182 -14.64 -8.79 2.77
N LEU A 183 -15.40 -8.58 1.71
CA LEU A 183 -15.50 -7.31 0.99
C LEU A 183 -16.91 -6.75 1.17
N LEU A 184 -16.99 -5.47 1.52
CA LEU A 184 -18.19 -4.64 1.49
C LEU A 184 -17.94 -3.41 0.61
N THR A 185 -19.01 -2.86 0.05
CA THR A 185 -18.99 -1.60 -0.69
C THR A 185 -18.96 -0.40 0.28
N ALA A 186 -18.54 0.77 -0.21
CA ALA A 186 -18.41 1.97 0.62
C ALA A 186 -19.75 2.54 1.12
N ASP A 187 -20.86 2.24 0.44
CA ASP A 187 -22.24 2.60 0.82
C ASP A 187 -22.89 1.60 1.78
N THR A 188 -22.11 0.67 2.33
CA THR A 188 -22.59 -0.33 3.29
C THR A 188 -23.18 0.30 4.57
N SER A 189 -24.01 -0.46 5.28
CA SER A 189 -24.61 -0.06 6.55
C SER A 189 -23.77 -0.54 7.74
N ALA A 190 -23.89 0.13 8.89
CA ALA A 190 -23.25 -0.32 10.12
C ALA A 190 -23.66 -1.75 10.51
N ALA A 191 -24.91 -2.13 10.26
CA ALA A 191 -25.41 -3.48 10.50
C ALA A 191 -24.69 -4.54 9.65
N HIS A 192 -24.41 -4.24 8.38
CA HIS A 192 -23.64 -5.15 7.52
C HIS A 192 -22.17 -5.25 7.93
N VAL A 193 -21.56 -4.15 8.38
CA VAL A 193 -20.20 -4.16 8.93
C VAL A 193 -20.13 -5.03 10.18
N LEU A 194 -21.10 -4.89 11.10
CA LEU A 194 -21.20 -5.72 12.31
C LEU A 194 -21.36 -7.20 11.98
N ALA A 195 -22.29 -7.54 11.09
CA ALA A 195 -22.51 -8.92 10.68
C ALA A 195 -21.24 -9.54 10.07
N ALA A 196 -20.54 -8.79 9.21
CA ALA A 196 -19.28 -9.26 8.63
C ALA A 196 -18.18 -9.43 9.68
N LEU A 197 -18.07 -8.52 10.66
CA LEU A 197 -17.12 -8.65 11.76
C LEU A 197 -17.41 -9.86 12.65
N SER A 198 -18.67 -10.04 13.07
CA SER A 198 -19.09 -11.22 13.85
C SER A 198 -18.72 -12.50 13.11
N GLU A 199 -19.00 -12.57 11.81
CA GLU A 199 -18.70 -13.75 11.01
C GLU A 199 -17.19 -14.05 10.95
N LEU A 200 -16.36 -13.02 10.74
CA LEU A 200 -14.89 -13.17 10.73
C LEU A 200 -14.34 -13.64 12.08
N LEU A 201 -14.96 -13.21 13.19
CA LEU A 201 -14.54 -13.55 14.55
C LEU A 201 -15.03 -14.95 14.98
N GLU A 202 -16.19 -15.40 14.50
CA GLU A 202 -16.82 -16.64 14.96
C GLU A 202 -16.46 -17.85 14.08
N ARG A 203 -16.27 -17.68 12.77
CA ARG A 203 -16.00 -18.80 11.86
C ARG A 203 -14.50 -19.11 11.77
N PRO A 204 -14.05 -20.29 12.24
CA PRO A 204 -12.62 -20.62 12.29
C PRO A 204 -11.98 -20.75 10.90
N SER A 205 -12.76 -20.96 9.84
CA SER A 205 -12.28 -21.05 8.46
C SER A 205 -11.53 -19.80 8.01
N TYR A 206 -11.95 -18.60 8.42
CA TYR A 206 -11.25 -17.36 8.06
C TYR A 206 -9.86 -17.30 8.70
N THR A 207 -9.74 -17.73 9.96
CA THR A 207 -8.45 -17.79 10.65
C THR A 207 -7.53 -18.83 10.00
N ALA A 208 -8.08 -19.99 9.61
CA ALA A 208 -7.32 -21.02 8.90
C ALA A 208 -6.79 -20.50 7.55
N ALA A 209 -7.65 -19.86 6.75
CA ALA A 209 -7.27 -19.26 5.47
C ALA A 209 -6.22 -18.14 5.63
N ALA A 210 -6.41 -17.24 6.59
CA ALA A 210 -5.45 -16.18 6.88
C ALA A 210 -4.07 -16.74 7.29
N ARG A 211 -4.04 -17.82 8.08
CA ARG A 211 -2.79 -18.53 8.42
C ARG A 211 -2.15 -19.21 7.21
N GLY A 212 -2.96 -19.70 6.26
CA GLY A 212 -2.48 -20.21 4.97
C GLY A 212 -1.74 -19.11 4.18
N LEU A 213 -2.34 -17.93 4.05
CA LEU A 213 -1.70 -16.77 3.42
C LEU A 213 -0.41 -16.35 4.13
N ARG A 214 -0.38 -16.42 5.47
CA ARG A 214 0.84 -16.17 6.24
C ARG A 214 1.94 -17.19 5.90
N ALA A 215 1.59 -18.47 5.81
CA ALA A 215 2.55 -19.51 5.45
C ALA A 215 3.13 -19.29 4.05
N GLU A 216 2.30 -18.90 3.09
CA GLU A 216 2.72 -18.50 1.74
C GLU A 216 3.72 -17.34 1.76
N ILE A 217 3.44 -16.27 2.52
CA ILE A 217 4.35 -15.12 2.64
C ILE A 217 5.67 -15.54 3.29
N LEU A 218 5.64 -16.37 4.33
CA LEU A 218 6.85 -16.82 5.02
C LEU A 218 7.75 -17.69 4.14
N ALA A 219 7.17 -18.39 3.15
CA ALA A 219 7.90 -19.18 2.16
C ALA A 219 8.56 -18.34 1.06
N LEU A 220 8.24 -17.03 0.97
CA LEU A 220 8.90 -16.14 0.01
C LEU A 220 10.35 -15.83 0.41
N PRO A 221 11.23 -15.52 -0.55
CA PRO A 221 12.62 -15.12 -0.29
C PRO A 221 12.72 -13.95 0.69
N GLY A 222 13.62 -14.04 1.67
CA GLY A 222 13.84 -12.95 2.62
C GLY A 222 14.40 -11.68 1.94
N PRO A 223 14.35 -10.51 2.62
CA PRO A 223 14.95 -9.28 2.11
C PRO A 223 16.44 -9.44 1.76
N GLU A 224 17.21 -10.13 2.61
CA GLU A 224 18.64 -10.38 2.39
C GLU A 224 18.91 -11.22 1.13
N GLU A 225 18.18 -12.32 0.98
CA GLU A 225 18.24 -13.17 -0.21
C GLU A 225 17.83 -12.39 -1.47
N THR A 226 16.82 -11.53 -1.36
CA THR A 226 16.34 -10.69 -2.46
C THR A 226 17.40 -9.68 -2.88
N VAL A 227 18.06 -9.01 -1.92
CA VAL A 227 19.19 -8.11 -2.19
C VAL A 227 20.30 -8.87 -2.90
N ALA A 228 20.71 -10.04 -2.41
CA ALA A 228 21.75 -10.85 -3.03
C ALA A 228 21.40 -11.25 -4.48
N ARG A 229 20.13 -11.57 -4.75
CA ARG A 229 19.66 -11.90 -6.11
C ARG A 229 19.66 -10.69 -7.04
N LEU A 230 19.32 -9.50 -6.56
CA LEU A 230 19.25 -8.27 -7.35
C LEU A 230 20.63 -7.65 -7.63
N THR A 231 21.59 -7.85 -6.74
CA THR A 231 22.96 -7.36 -6.89
C THR A 231 23.87 -8.33 -7.65
N ASN A 232 23.39 -9.55 -7.93
CA ASN A 232 24.11 -10.51 -8.76
C ASN A 232 24.36 -9.93 -10.18
N PRO A 233 25.62 -9.86 -10.64
CA PRO A 233 25.97 -9.37 -11.98
C PRO A 233 25.24 -10.08 -13.13
N ASP A 234 24.91 -11.36 -12.95
CA ASP A 234 24.26 -12.22 -13.95
C ASP A 234 22.73 -12.20 -13.83
N HIS A 235 22.16 -11.29 -13.02
CA HIS A 235 20.72 -11.22 -12.84
C HIS A 235 20.02 -10.85 -14.17
N PRO A 236 19.02 -11.62 -14.63
CA PRO A 236 18.39 -11.44 -15.95
C PRO A 236 17.60 -10.14 -16.13
N GLY A 237 17.43 -9.34 -15.07
CA GLY A 237 16.80 -8.00 -15.09
C GLY A 237 17.79 -6.84 -15.20
N ARG A 238 19.10 -7.11 -15.34
CA ARG A 238 20.11 -6.06 -15.50
C ARG A 238 20.15 -5.63 -16.96
N ALA A 239 19.53 -4.48 -17.27
CA ALA A 239 19.74 -3.84 -18.57
C ALA A 239 21.22 -3.41 -18.73
N ASP A 240 21.72 -3.45 -19.97
CA ASP A 240 22.99 -2.84 -20.34
C ASP A 240 23.05 -1.39 -19.82
N PRO A 241 24.23 -0.88 -19.42
CA PRO A 241 24.34 0.51 -19.03
C PRO A 241 23.75 1.40 -20.14
N PRO A 242 22.91 2.39 -19.81
CA PRO A 242 22.39 3.31 -20.82
C PRO A 242 23.59 3.97 -21.54
N PRO A 243 23.50 4.22 -22.86
CA PRO A 243 24.53 4.99 -23.53
C PRO A 243 24.72 6.32 -22.81
N ALA A 244 25.97 6.78 -22.72
CA ALA A 244 26.34 8.00 -22.01
C ALA A 244 25.39 9.15 -22.36
N THR A 245 24.82 9.78 -21.33
CA THR A 245 23.91 10.91 -21.49
C THR A 245 24.64 12.03 -22.24
N PRO A 246 24.16 12.50 -23.40
CA PRO A 246 24.75 13.66 -24.04
C PRO A 246 24.65 14.87 -23.10
N PRO A 247 25.61 15.80 -23.14
CA PRO A 247 25.62 16.96 -22.26
C PRO A 247 24.31 17.74 -22.40
N PRO A 248 23.79 18.34 -21.31
CA PRO A 248 22.55 19.10 -21.37
C PRO A 248 22.67 20.24 -22.41
N PRO A 249 21.60 20.54 -23.16
CA PRO A 249 21.60 21.66 -24.07
C PRO A 249 21.90 22.96 -23.30
N ALA A 250 22.69 23.85 -23.91
CA ALA A 250 23.07 25.11 -23.31
C ALA A 250 21.84 25.88 -22.81
N THR A 251 21.90 26.33 -21.56
CA THR A 251 20.84 27.10 -20.92
C THR A 251 20.52 28.34 -21.78
N PRO A 252 19.27 28.53 -22.24
CA PRO A 252 18.92 29.76 -22.96
C PRO A 252 19.09 30.97 -22.04
N PRO A 253 19.52 32.13 -22.56
CA PRO A 253 19.75 33.33 -21.75
C PRO A 253 18.47 33.73 -21.02
N ARG A 254 18.59 34.06 -19.73
CA ARG A 254 17.45 34.53 -18.93
C ARG A 254 16.86 35.79 -19.58
N PRO A 255 15.52 35.91 -19.68
CA PRO A 255 14.91 37.17 -20.12
C PRO A 255 15.31 38.29 -19.18
N ALA A 256 15.63 39.46 -19.75
CA ALA A 256 16.08 40.63 -19.01
C ALA A 256 15.03 41.03 -17.95
N THR A 257 15.49 41.23 -16.71
CA THR A 257 14.68 41.73 -15.61
C THR A 257 14.15 43.13 -15.97
N PRO A 258 12.83 43.39 -15.91
CA PRO A 258 12.32 44.74 -16.10
C PRO A 258 12.85 45.65 -14.97
N PRO A 259 13.16 46.93 -15.27
CA PRO A 259 13.70 47.84 -14.27
C PRO A 259 12.69 48.09 -13.15
N ALA A 260 13.19 48.14 -11.91
CA ALA A 260 12.39 48.46 -10.73
C ALA A 260 11.83 49.90 -10.82
N PRO A 261 10.61 50.15 -10.33
CA PRO A 261 10.06 51.51 -10.27
C PRO A 261 10.88 52.37 -9.30
N SER A 262 11.31 53.55 -9.79
CA SER A 262 12.14 54.50 -9.04
C SER A 262 11.37 55.17 -7.89
N PRO A 263 11.88 55.14 -6.65
CA PRO A 263 11.22 55.72 -5.49
C PRO A 263 11.64 57.19 -5.24
N TYR A 264 11.61 58.06 -6.27
CA TYR A 264 11.77 59.51 -6.08
C TYR A 264 11.03 60.31 -7.16
N ARG A 265 9.84 60.79 -6.82
CA ARG A 265 9.33 62.10 -7.29
C ARG A 265 8.86 62.87 -6.06
N GLY A 266 9.83 63.43 -5.34
CA GLY A 266 9.62 64.54 -4.43
C GLY A 266 9.43 65.83 -5.23
N ALA A 267 8.50 66.65 -4.76
CA ALA A 267 8.04 67.90 -5.34
C ALA A 267 9.10 69.02 -5.39
N ALA A 268 8.90 69.98 -6.31
CA ALA A 268 9.31 71.37 -6.17
C ALA A 268 8.57 72.26 -7.21
N PRO A 269 8.50 73.60 -7.02
CA PRO A 269 7.25 74.36 -7.17
C PRO A 269 7.25 75.42 -8.28
N CYS A 270 6.05 75.84 -8.67
CA CYS A 270 5.55 77.22 -8.88
C CYS A 270 4.06 77.15 -9.26
#